data_AF-A0A6P4J7D1-F1
#
_entry.id   AF-A0A6P4J7D1-F1
#
_cell.length_a   1.000
_cell.length_b   1.000
_cell.length_c   1.000
_cell.angle_alpha   90.00
_cell.angle_beta   90.00
_cell.angle_gamma   90.00
#
_symmetry.space_group_name_H-M   'P 1'
#
loop_
_entity.id
_entity.type
_entity.pdbx_description
1 polymer ?
#
loop_
_entity_poly.entity_id
_entity_poly.type
_entity_poly.pdbx_seq_one_letter_code
_entity_poly.pdbx_strand_id
1 'polypeptide(L)'
;MDNYDLEVDLNFVQLSRQQLLQRYAGAVHQLRRLAETRCEVRSVSFDNYVLFQYFRHRNWQAGITPLMPPAPLMTYLKLEVLHHLLDRRRQILCWLFYLTLVSLCVAAYRYETTSPGGHQERVVQSMVYPGMRMWRRMTMPLIQRFPQLTELYDESCLMGNPFFQVEDLSCGPCANVESVWLEGEEHHQLPGGSGIDTAAPFAFRSHQEAIDLGDFYNIYASNHKIFQRDAYRVHSTNQGVHNLEDLFGQFNSSAPPPPRWTQQAHNLWRCNRMLPARLLRPIFARPTRLPSMGVALERYVAIDTAQAPAYTLPETECPNVYVHQAVGTRFIILRPTSECRHRCRTLSLRLTQSYVLSYNWLYWKPISAPDPISETLSISLIGSYC
;
A
#
# COMPACT_ATOMS: atom_id res chain seq x y z
N MET A 1 36.84 -12.41 -63.36
CA MET A 1 36.21 -13.24 -64.42
C MET A 1 35.97 -14.57 -63.78
N ASP A 2 34.72 -14.80 -63.39
CA ASP A 2 34.25 -16.06 -62.85
C ASP A 2 32.76 -16.07 -63.24
N ASN A 3 32.52 -16.69 -64.39
CA ASN A 3 31.26 -16.67 -65.12
C ASN A 3 30.36 -17.69 -64.43
N TYR A 4 29.47 -17.24 -63.55
CA TYR A 4 28.57 -18.12 -62.83
C TYR A 4 27.14 -17.84 -63.26
N ASP A 5 26.61 -18.77 -64.06
CA ASP A 5 25.26 -18.73 -64.61
C ASP A 5 24.23 -18.69 -63.48
N LEU A 6 23.54 -17.55 -63.40
CA LEU A 6 22.39 -17.35 -62.54
C LEU A 6 21.22 -18.12 -63.16
N GLU A 7 21.07 -19.40 -62.83
CA GLU A 7 19.94 -20.25 -63.27
C GLU A 7 18.65 -19.88 -62.52
N VAL A 8 18.25 -18.61 -62.58
CA VAL A 8 16.88 -18.21 -62.27
C VAL A 8 16.10 -18.35 -63.56
N ASP A 9 15.19 -19.31 -63.63
CA ASP A 9 14.29 -19.48 -64.78
C ASP A 9 13.34 -18.28 -64.86
N LEU A 10 13.77 -17.25 -65.60
CA LEU A 10 13.03 -16.00 -65.84
C LEU A 10 12.03 -16.13 -67.00
N ASN A 11 11.79 -17.35 -67.49
CA ASN A 11 10.89 -17.58 -68.60
C ASN A 11 9.45 -17.66 -68.12
N PHE A 12 8.78 -16.50 -68.08
CA PHE A 12 7.40 -16.36 -67.58
C PHE A 12 6.33 -16.51 -68.68
N VAL A 13 6.71 -16.93 -69.88
CA VAL A 13 5.81 -17.01 -71.03
C VAL A 13 4.94 -18.28 -70.94
N GLN A 14 3.63 -18.14 -71.19
CA GLN A 14 2.61 -19.22 -71.18
C GLN A 14 2.30 -19.90 -69.82
N LEU A 15 2.61 -19.27 -68.69
CA LEU A 15 2.25 -19.80 -67.38
C LEU A 15 0.86 -19.33 -66.91
N SER A 16 0.12 -20.20 -66.22
CA SER A 16 -1.10 -19.81 -65.52
C SER A 16 -0.77 -18.84 -64.37
N ARG A 17 -1.71 -17.96 -64.01
CA ARG A 17 -1.49 -16.90 -62.99
C ARG A 17 -0.99 -17.45 -61.65
N GLN A 18 -1.48 -18.62 -61.23
CA GLN A 18 -1.05 -19.24 -59.96
C GLN A 18 0.39 -19.78 -60.04
N GLN A 19 0.76 -20.43 -61.15
CA GLN A 19 2.12 -20.95 -61.37
C GLN A 19 3.14 -19.81 -61.49
N LEU A 20 2.75 -18.70 -62.12
CA LEU A 20 3.59 -17.51 -62.22
C LEU A 20 3.87 -16.88 -60.85
N LEU A 21 2.85 -16.74 -60.00
CA LEU A 21 3.01 -16.21 -58.64
C LEU A 21 3.88 -17.11 -57.76
N GLN A 22 3.71 -18.44 -57.86
CA GLN A 22 4.54 -19.38 -57.11
C GLN A 22 6.01 -19.34 -57.54
N ARG A 23 6.30 -19.30 -58.85
CA ARG A 23 7.68 -19.17 -59.36
C ARG A 23 8.30 -17.84 -58.95
N TYR A 24 7.56 -16.73 -59.06
CA TYR A 24 8.03 -15.42 -58.64
C TYR A 24 8.37 -15.38 -57.15
N ALA A 25 7.48 -15.89 -56.29
CA ALA A 25 7.73 -15.98 -54.86
C ALA A 25 8.97 -16.83 -54.55
N GLY A 26 9.13 -17.98 -55.23
CA GLY A 26 10.31 -18.83 -55.11
C GLY A 26 11.61 -18.12 -55.46
N ALA A 27 11.64 -17.40 -56.59
CA ALA A 27 12.81 -16.65 -57.03
C ALA A 27 13.16 -15.50 -56.07
N VAL A 28 12.17 -14.77 -55.56
CA VAL A 28 12.37 -13.70 -54.58
C VAL A 28 12.94 -14.25 -53.26
N HIS A 29 12.47 -15.41 -52.79
CA HIS A 29 13.03 -16.06 -51.60
C HIS A 29 14.47 -16.53 -51.80
N GLN A 30 14.82 -17.05 -52.98
CA GLN A 30 16.20 -17.43 -53.30
C GLN A 30 17.12 -16.20 -53.34
N LEU A 31 16.67 -15.10 -53.96
CA LEU A 31 17.42 -13.84 -53.98
C LEU A 31 17.59 -13.25 -52.58
N ARG A 32 16.56 -13.32 -51.73
CA ARG A 32 16.64 -12.91 -50.32
C ARG A 32 17.71 -13.68 -49.56
N ARG A 33 17.72 -15.01 -49.71
CA ARG A 33 18.69 -15.89 -49.05
C ARG A 33 20.11 -15.62 -49.52
N LEU A 34 20.30 -15.30 -50.80
CA LEU A 34 21.60 -14.90 -51.34
C LEU A 34 22.05 -13.53 -50.81
N ALA A 35 21.14 -12.56 -50.70
CA ALA A 35 21.45 -11.23 -50.17
C ALA A 35 21.84 -11.27 -48.69
N GLU A 36 21.18 -12.11 -47.88
CA GLU A 36 21.50 -12.33 -46.47
C GLU A 36 22.86 -13.02 -46.29
N THR A 37 23.15 -14.04 -47.10
CA THR A 37 24.36 -14.86 -46.95
C THR A 37 25.61 -14.26 -47.58
N ARG A 38 25.49 -13.53 -48.70
CA ARG A 38 26.64 -13.00 -49.45
C ARG A 38 26.89 -11.51 -49.25
N CYS A 39 25.87 -10.73 -48.90
CA CYS A 39 25.95 -9.28 -48.79
C CYS A 39 25.58 -8.73 -47.41
N GLU A 40 25.34 -9.61 -46.42
CA GLU A 40 24.93 -9.27 -45.05
C GLU A 40 23.70 -8.33 -44.98
N VAL A 41 22.86 -8.34 -46.01
CA VAL A 41 21.67 -7.47 -46.05
C VAL A 41 20.60 -8.07 -45.15
N ARG A 42 20.09 -7.29 -44.19
CA ARG A 42 18.98 -7.72 -43.34
C ARG A 42 17.74 -8.02 -44.17
N SER A 43 17.07 -9.09 -43.79
CA SER A 43 15.88 -9.64 -44.44
C SER A 43 14.78 -8.59 -44.71
N VAL A 44 14.58 -7.67 -43.77
CA VAL A 44 13.60 -6.58 -43.85
C VAL A 44 14.00 -5.50 -44.87
N SER A 45 15.29 -5.19 -44.99
CA SER A 45 15.78 -4.20 -45.96
C SER A 45 15.66 -4.73 -47.40
N PHE A 46 15.84 -6.03 -47.61
CA PHE A 46 15.60 -6.67 -48.91
C PHE A 46 14.12 -6.61 -49.33
N ASP A 47 13.20 -6.95 -48.42
CA ASP A 47 11.75 -6.91 -48.71
C ASP A 47 11.29 -5.48 -49.07
N ASN A 48 11.80 -4.47 -48.35
CA ASN A 48 11.53 -3.07 -48.63
C ASN A 48 12.08 -2.63 -50.00
N TYR A 49 13.27 -3.12 -50.38
CA TYR A 49 13.87 -2.84 -51.69
C TYR A 49 13.06 -3.44 -52.84
N VAL A 50 12.56 -4.67 -52.69
CA VAL A 50 11.71 -5.32 -53.69
C VAL A 50 10.39 -4.57 -53.88
N LEU A 51 9.75 -4.16 -52.78
CA LEU A 51 8.54 -3.32 -52.81
C LEU A 51 8.81 -1.98 -53.49
N PHE A 52 9.94 -1.33 -53.19
CA PHE A 52 10.34 -0.09 -53.83
C PHE A 52 10.50 -0.25 -55.36
N GLN A 53 11.18 -1.31 -55.81
CA GLN A 53 11.34 -1.60 -57.24
C GLN A 53 9.99 -1.83 -57.94
N TYR A 54 9.05 -2.54 -57.30
CA TYR A 54 7.71 -2.77 -57.82
C TYR A 54 6.97 -1.44 -58.10
N PHE A 55 6.96 -0.53 -57.12
CA PHE A 55 6.31 0.78 -57.28
C PHE A 55 7.02 1.66 -58.32
N ARG A 56 8.36 1.59 -58.39
CA ARG A 56 9.15 2.30 -59.40
C ARG A 56 8.82 1.84 -60.83
N HIS A 57 8.75 0.53 -61.06
CA HIS A 57 8.44 -0.02 -62.39
C HIS A 57 7.00 0.29 -62.84
N ARG A 58 6.04 0.26 -61.90
CA ARG A 58 4.65 0.64 -62.17
C ARG A 58 4.52 2.11 -62.59
N ASN A 59 5.28 3.01 -61.97
CA ASN A 59 5.31 4.43 -62.36
C ASN A 59 5.95 4.66 -63.73
N TRP A 60 6.95 3.86 -64.11
CA TRP A 60 7.59 3.92 -65.43
C TRP A 60 6.64 3.50 -66.57
N GLN A 61 5.84 2.44 -66.37
CA GLN A 61 4.87 1.97 -67.36
C GLN A 61 3.70 2.94 -67.58
N ALA A 62 3.43 3.84 -66.62
CA ALA A 62 2.40 4.88 -66.74
C ALA A 62 2.83 6.08 -67.61
N GLY A 63 3.97 6.01 -68.31
CA GLY A 63 4.44 7.05 -69.24
C GLY A 63 4.99 8.31 -68.56
N ILE A 64 5.25 8.25 -67.25
CA ILE A 64 5.83 9.35 -66.49
C ILE A 64 7.36 9.23 -66.58
N THR A 65 8.00 10.06 -67.41
CA THR A 65 9.46 10.22 -67.41
C THR A 65 9.94 10.58 -66.00
N PRO A 66 11.04 9.98 -65.49
CA PRO A 66 11.40 10.12 -64.10
C PRO A 66 12.09 11.47 -63.86
N LEU A 67 11.32 12.53 -63.70
CA LEU A 67 11.76 13.60 -62.81
C LEU A 67 11.34 13.18 -61.39
N MET A 68 11.99 12.14 -60.85
CA MET A 68 11.71 11.74 -59.47
C MET A 68 12.43 12.70 -58.52
N PRO A 69 11.73 13.41 -57.63
CA PRO A 69 12.38 14.11 -56.53
C PRO A 69 13.00 13.06 -55.58
N PRO A 70 14.12 13.37 -54.90
CA PRO A 70 14.85 12.44 -54.01
C PRO A 70 14.09 12.00 -52.75
N ALA A 71 12.81 12.35 -52.63
CA ALA A 71 12.00 12.21 -51.43
C ALA A 71 11.82 10.76 -50.91
N PRO A 72 11.53 9.73 -51.72
CA PRO A 72 11.25 8.40 -51.17
C PRO A 72 12.49 7.68 -50.64
N LEU A 73 13.65 7.93 -51.24
CA LEU A 73 14.95 7.40 -50.80
C LEU A 73 15.41 8.11 -49.52
N MET A 74 15.17 9.42 -49.44
CA MET A 74 15.44 10.20 -48.24
C MET A 74 14.55 9.80 -47.06
N THR A 75 13.27 9.46 -47.29
CA THR A 75 12.38 8.96 -46.23
C THR A 75 12.78 7.57 -45.74
N TYR A 76 13.23 6.69 -46.65
CA TYR A 76 13.72 5.36 -46.28
C TYR A 76 15.01 5.45 -45.44
N LEU A 77 15.99 6.23 -45.90
CA LEU A 77 17.23 6.48 -45.15
C LEU A 77 16.97 7.15 -43.80
N LYS A 78 16.03 8.09 -43.71
CA LYS A 78 15.63 8.70 -42.44
C LYS A 78 15.03 7.68 -41.47
N LEU A 79 14.25 6.72 -41.97
CA LEU A 79 13.63 5.68 -41.14
C LEU A 79 14.67 4.65 -40.66
N GLU A 80 15.59 4.22 -41.53
CA GLU A 80 16.71 3.34 -41.13
C GLU A 80 17.63 4.02 -40.12
N VAL A 81 17.97 5.31 -40.32
CA VAL A 81 18.77 6.08 -39.37
C VAL A 81 18.04 6.22 -38.03
N LEU A 82 16.74 6.50 -38.04
CA LEU A 82 15.95 6.58 -36.80
C LEU A 82 15.91 5.23 -36.08
N HIS A 83 15.73 4.13 -36.80
CA HIS A 83 15.72 2.78 -36.23
C HIS A 83 17.09 2.43 -35.64
N HIS A 84 18.18 2.75 -36.34
CA HIS A 84 19.54 2.59 -35.82
C HIS A 84 19.82 3.44 -34.59
N LEU A 85 19.30 4.66 -34.51
CA LEU A 85 19.43 5.53 -33.34
C LEU A 85 18.64 4.99 -32.13
N LEU A 86 17.42 4.49 -32.34
CA LEU A 86 16.60 3.89 -31.29
C LEU A 86 17.19 2.57 -30.79
N ASP A 87 17.67 1.71 -31.69
CA ASP A 87 18.35 0.46 -31.32
C ASP A 87 19.64 0.72 -30.55
N ARG A 88 20.45 1.72 -30.97
CA ARG A 88 21.64 2.12 -30.21
C ARG A 88 21.28 2.66 -28.84
N ARG A 89 20.23 3.48 -28.71
CA ARG A 89 19.76 3.95 -27.39
C ARG A 89 19.30 2.79 -26.50
N ARG A 90 18.57 1.83 -27.04
CA ARG A 90 18.15 0.63 -26.30
C ARG A 90 19.35 -0.20 -25.86
N GLN A 91 20.31 -0.44 -26.76
CA GLN A 91 21.54 -1.16 -26.43
C GLN A 91 22.36 -0.45 -25.37
N ILE A 92 22.51 0.87 -25.44
CA ILE A 92 23.20 1.66 -24.42
C ILE A 92 22.49 1.54 -23.07
N LEU A 93 21.16 1.63 -23.03
CA LEU A 93 20.39 1.46 -21.79
C LEU A 93 20.53 0.05 -21.20
N CYS A 94 20.48 -0.99 -22.04
CA CYS A 94 20.72 -2.36 -21.59
C CYS A 94 22.14 -2.54 -21.06
N TRP A 95 23.16 -1.99 -21.73
CA TRP A 95 24.54 -2.05 -21.27
C TRP A 95 24.73 -1.31 -19.95
N LEU A 96 24.15 -0.12 -19.79
CA LEU A 96 24.16 0.60 -18.52
C LEU A 96 23.48 -0.22 -17.41
N PHE A 97 22.35 -0.85 -17.69
CA PHE A 97 21.66 -1.72 -16.74
C PHE A 97 22.54 -2.92 -16.33
N TYR A 98 23.12 -3.64 -17.30
CA TYR A 98 24.04 -4.74 -17.00
C TYR A 98 25.25 -4.28 -16.20
N LEU A 99 25.83 -3.12 -16.53
CA LEU A 99 26.98 -2.57 -15.80
C LEU A 99 26.60 -2.22 -14.36
N THR A 100 25.42 -1.62 -14.14
CA THR A 100 24.91 -1.36 -12.79
C THR A 100 24.66 -2.65 -12.00
N LEU A 101 24.12 -3.68 -12.64
CA LEU A 101 23.85 -4.97 -12.01
C LEU A 101 25.14 -5.70 -11.63
N VAL A 102 26.13 -5.73 -12.55
CA VAL A 102 27.46 -6.29 -12.27
C VAL A 102 28.16 -5.50 -11.16
N SER A 103 28.07 -4.16 -11.17
CA SER A 103 28.62 -3.33 -10.11
C SER A 103 27.98 -3.62 -8.74
N LEU A 104 26.66 -3.82 -8.69
CA LEU A 104 25.95 -4.20 -7.46
C LEU A 104 26.35 -5.61 -6.99
N CYS A 105 26.46 -6.58 -7.89
CA CYS A 105 26.90 -7.93 -7.56
C CYS A 105 28.34 -7.95 -7.03
N VAL A 106 29.26 -7.18 -7.63
CA VAL A 106 30.65 -7.05 -7.14
C VAL A 106 30.68 -6.38 -5.77
N ALA A 107 29.85 -5.37 -5.54
CA ALA A 107 29.73 -4.73 -4.24
C ALA A 107 29.18 -5.71 -3.16
N ALA A 108 28.17 -6.51 -3.50
CA ALA A 108 27.61 -7.54 -2.63
C ALA A 108 28.63 -8.67 -2.32
N TYR A 109 29.38 -9.12 -3.33
CA TYR A 109 30.42 -10.13 -3.13
C TYR A 109 31.59 -9.62 -2.27
N ARG A 110 32.02 -8.36 -2.48
CA ARG A 110 32.99 -7.70 -1.59
C ARG A 110 32.45 -7.57 -0.17
N TYR A 111 31.16 -7.32 -0.02
CA TYR A 111 30.51 -7.22 1.29
C TYR A 111 30.55 -8.55 2.07
N GLU A 112 30.25 -9.67 1.42
CA GLU A 112 30.33 -10.99 2.07
C GLU A 112 31.77 -11.42 2.37
N THR A 113 32.70 -11.20 1.44
CA THR A 113 34.10 -11.67 1.58
C THR A 113 34.96 -10.86 2.53
N THR A 114 34.57 -9.62 2.86
CA THR A 114 35.33 -8.73 3.78
C THR A 114 34.79 -8.73 5.22
N SER A 115 33.88 -9.66 5.56
CA SER A 115 33.32 -9.80 6.91
C SER A 115 34.20 -10.67 7.82
N PRO A 116 35.17 -10.04 8.52
CA PRO A 116 35.36 -10.38 9.93
C PRO A 116 35.61 -9.13 10.83
N GLY A 117 35.05 -7.95 10.53
CA GLY A 117 35.27 -6.76 11.36
C GLY A 117 34.09 -5.76 11.40
N GLY A 118 33.54 -5.52 12.59
CA GLY A 118 32.38 -4.65 12.87
C GLY A 118 32.51 -3.15 12.58
N HIS A 119 33.46 -2.72 11.74
CA HIS A 119 33.58 -1.34 11.26
C HIS A 119 32.63 -1.03 10.09
N GLN A 120 32.25 -2.03 9.29
CA GLN A 120 31.43 -1.81 8.09
C GLN A 120 29.94 -1.59 8.40
N GLU A 121 29.40 -2.20 9.48
CA GLU A 121 27.99 -2.06 9.89
C GLU A 121 27.62 -0.60 10.21
N ARG A 122 28.56 0.16 10.80
CA ARG A 122 28.37 1.59 11.11
C ARG A 122 28.30 2.47 9.86
N VAL A 123 29.01 2.09 8.79
CA VAL A 123 29.01 2.82 7.50
C VAL A 123 27.71 2.55 6.75
N VAL A 124 27.17 1.33 6.82
CA VAL A 124 25.86 1.01 6.24
C VAL A 124 24.76 1.77 6.97
N GLN A 125 24.76 1.75 8.31
CA GLN A 125 23.80 2.53 9.10
C GLN A 125 23.86 4.05 8.79
N SER A 126 25.04 4.60 8.51
CA SER A 126 25.19 6.01 8.16
C SER A 126 24.80 6.35 6.70
N MET A 127 24.87 5.38 5.77
CA MET A 127 24.43 5.54 4.38
C MET A 127 22.93 5.28 4.16
N VAL A 128 22.28 4.52 5.04
CA VAL A 128 20.83 4.21 4.95
C VAL A 128 19.99 5.49 4.95
N TYR A 129 20.27 6.43 5.85
CA TYR A 129 19.46 7.64 5.96
C TYR A 129 19.58 8.60 4.75
N PRO A 130 20.79 8.93 4.25
CA PRO A 130 20.96 9.64 2.99
C PRO A 130 20.33 8.91 1.79
N GLY A 131 20.47 7.59 1.72
CA GLY A 131 19.87 6.75 0.68
C GLY A 131 18.34 6.84 0.67
N MET A 132 17.70 6.66 1.83
CA MET A 132 16.24 6.83 1.97
C MET A 132 15.79 8.24 1.60
N ARG A 133 16.58 9.28 1.92
CA ARG A 133 16.26 10.66 1.55
C ARG A 133 16.34 10.90 0.04
N MET A 134 17.33 10.33 -0.62
CA MET A 134 17.47 10.40 -2.09
C MET A 134 16.34 9.62 -2.77
N TRP A 135 16.03 8.41 -2.29
CA TRP A 135 14.91 7.62 -2.80
C TRP A 135 13.59 8.36 -2.68
N ARG A 136 13.31 8.97 -1.51
CA ARG A 136 12.12 9.80 -1.29
C ARG A 136 12.01 10.96 -2.28
N ARG A 137 13.13 11.60 -2.64
CA ARG A 137 13.13 12.67 -3.65
C ARG A 137 12.84 12.14 -5.05
N MET A 138 13.40 10.98 -5.40
CA MET A 138 13.16 10.33 -6.69
C MET A 138 11.71 9.86 -6.83
N THR A 139 11.10 9.35 -5.76
CA THR A 139 9.72 8.84 -5.77
C THR A 139 8.66 9.92 -5.56
N MET A 140 9.03 11.12 -5.09
CA MET A 140 8.11 12.25 -4.89
C MET A 140 7.21 12.58 -6.10
N PRO A 141 7.71 12.71 -7.34
CA PRO A 141 6.86 12.99 -8.50
C PRO A 141 5.86 11.85 -8.80
N LEU A 142 6.23 10.61 -8.52
CA LEU A 142 5.34 9.46 -8.68
C LEU A 142 4.19 9.50 -7.66
N ILE A 143 4.54 9.76 -6.39
CA ILE A 143 3.58 9.89 -5.28
C ILE A 143 2.60 11.04 -5.53
N GLN A 144 3.10 12.18 -6.03
CA GLN A 144 2.25 13.32 -6.39
C GLN A 144 1.29 13.01 -7.54
N ARG A 145 1.70 12.16 -8.49
CA ARG A 145 0.85 11.78 -9.62
C ARG A 145 -0.21 10.75 -9.23
N PHE A 146 0.09 9.87 -8.28
CA PHE A 146 -0.79 8.80 -7.83
C PHE A 146 -1.00 8.84 -6.31
N PRO A 147 -1.83 9.76 -5.80
CA PRO A 147 -2.06 9.89 -4.36
C PRO A 147 -2.63 8.61 -3.74
N GLN A 148 -3.45 7.86 -4.48
CA GLN A 148 -4.05 6.58 -4.06
C GLN A 148 -3.02 5.52 -3.67
N LEU A 149 -1.84 5.50 -4.30
CA LEU A 149 -0.75 4.58 -3.93
C LEU A 149 -0.22 4.87 -2.53
N THR A 150 -0.24 6.14 -2.11
CA THR A 150 0.14 6.53 -0.76
C THR A 150 -0.84 6.00 0.28
N GLU A 151 -2.12 5.84 -0.09
CA GLU A 151 -3.11 5.28 0.82
C GLU A 151 -2.89 3.79 1.04
N LEU A 152 -2.58 3.04 -0.03
CA LEU A 152 -2.24 1.62 0.08
C LEU A 152 -0.95 1.40 0.87
N TYR A 153 -0.02 2.35 0.82
CA TYR A 153 1.21 2.31 1.61
C TYR A 153 0.97 2.49 3.12
N ASP A 154 -0.09 3.20 3.51
CA ASP A 154 -0.42 3.38 4.93
C ASP A 154 -1.15 2.16 5.52
N GLU A 155 -1.55 1.21 4.68
CA GLU A 155 -2.17 -0.04 5.12
C GLU A 155 -1.08 -1.02 5.57
N SER A 156 -1.12 -1.42 6.85
CA SER A 156 -0.30 -2.52 7.36
C SER A 156 -0.65 -3.84 6.66
N CYS A 157 -1.93 -4.01 6.28
CA CYS A 157 -2.43 -5.16 5.56
C CYS A 157 -3.52 -4.75 4.56
N LEU A 158 -3.39 -5.14 3.30
CA LEU A 158 -4.41 -4.91 2.28
C LEU A 158 -5.62 -5.86 2.43
N MET A 159 -5.35 -7.09 2.89
CA MET A 159 -6.36 -8.11 3.13
C MET A 159 -5.90 -8.98 4.28
N GLY A 160 -6.58 -8.88 5.42
CA GLY A 160 -6.33 -9.76 6.55
C GLY A 160 -6.52 -11.21 6.15
N ASN A 161 -5.57 -12.07 6.52
CA ASN A 161 -5.68 -13.49 6.27
C ASN A 161 -6.64 -14.11 7.30
N PRO A 162 -7.86 -14.56 6.91
CA PRO A 162 -8.84 -15.10 7.84
C PRO A 162 -8.43 -16.45 8.44
N PHE A 163 -7.41 -17.10 7.86
CA PHE A 163 -6.89 -18.39 8.31
C PHE A 163 -5.56 -18.24 9.06
N PHE A 164 -5.08 -17.01 9.29
CA PHE A 164 -3.86 -16.82 10.05
C PHE A 164 -4.08 -17.24 11.50
N GLN A 165 -3.32 -18.23 11.92
CA GLN A 165 -3.22 -18.68 13.30
C GLN A 165 -1.76 -18.56 13.72
N VAL A 166 -1.52 -18.05 14.91
CA VAL A 166 -0.17 -18.00 15.48
C VAL A 166 0.16 -19.41 15.96
N GLU A 167 0.97 -20.13 15.17
CA GLU A 167 1.49 -21.44 15.58
C GLU A 167 2.28 -21.31 16.89
N ASP A 168 2.10 -22.28 17.79
CA ASP A 168 2.82 -22.39 19.07
C ASP A 168 2.70 -21.18 20.01
N LEU A 169 1.54 -20.49 20.03
CA LEU A 169 1.29 -19.45 21.02
C LEU A 169 1.32 -20.02 22.45
N SER A 170 2.32 -19.62 23.24
CA SER A 170 2.41 -20.01 24.64
C SER A 170 1.34 -19.31 25.49
N CYS A 171 0.29 -20.01 25.89
CA CYS A 171 -0.80 -19.44 26.71
C CYS A 171 -0.46 -19.26 28.20
N GLY A 172 0.81 -19.36 28.58
CA GLY A 172 1.29 -19.17 29.95
C GLY A 172 0.95 -17.78 30.52
N PRO A 173 1.20 -16.68 29.78
CA PRO A 173 1.00 -15.32 30.28
C PRO A 173 -0.46 -14.96 30.60
N CYS A 174 -1.45 -15.62 29.98
CA CYS A 174 -2.86 -15.37 30.28
C CYS A 174 -3.48 -16.37 31.28
N ALA A 175 -2.76 -17.42 31.67
CA ALA A 175 -3.31 -18.54 32.45
C ALA A 175 -3.76 -18.14 33.87
N ASN A 176 -3.03 -17.22 34.50
CA ASN A 176 -3.25 -16.82 35.90
C ASN A 176 -4.01 -15.49 36.02
N VAL A 177 -4.52 -14.95 34.92
CA VAL A 177 -5.24 -13.68 34.91
C VAL A 177 -6.72 -13.94 35.24
N GLU A 178 -7.15 -13.52 36.43
CA GLU A 178 -8.54 -13.71 36.88
C GLU A 178 -9.44 -12.50 36.62
N SER A 179 -8.88 -11.29 36.62
CA SER A 179 -9.60 -10.03 36.44
C SER A 179 -8.70 -8.98 35.79
N VAL A 180 -9.31 -7.96 35.19
CA VAL A 180 -8.57 -6.77 34.73
C VAL A 180 -8.11 -5.99 35.94
N TRP A 181 -6.80 -5.74 36.04
CA TRP A 181 -6.25 -4.96 37.15
C TRP A 181 -6.63 -3.49 36.99
N LEU A 182 -7.30 -2.92 38.00
CA LEU A 182 -7.63 -1.50 38.05
C LEU A 182 -6.58 -0.80 38.91
N GLU A 183 -5.78 0.07 38.29
CA GLU A 183 -4.80 0.88 39.02
C GLU A 183 -5.56 1.94 39.84
N GLY A 184 -5.67 1.69 41.15
CA GLY A 184 -6.19 2.66 42.12
C GLY A 184 -5.18 3.77 42.41
N GLU A 185 -5.66 4.90 42.93
CA GLU A 185 -4.85 6.08 43.31
C GLU A 185 -3.80 5.81 44.40
N GLU A 186 -3.78 4.61 44.98
CA GLU A 186 -2.81 4.19 45.99
C GLU A 186 -1.59 3.52 45.34
N HIS A 187 -0.43 4.15 45.53
CA HIS A 187 0.91 3.71 45.14
C HIS A 187 1.30 2.39 45.82
N HIS A 188 0.70 1.28 45.43
CA HIS A 188 1.35 -0.01 45.56
C HIS A 188 2.05 -0.32 44.25
N GLN A 189 3.38 -0.20 44.30
CA GLN A 189 4.28 -0.77 43.32
C GLN A 189 3.75 -2.16 42.94
N LEU A 190 3.47 -2.34 41.65
CA LEU A 190 3.17 -3.63 41.04
C LEU A 190 4.06 -4.69 41.70
N PRO A 191 3.51 -5.80 42.21
CA PRO A 191 4.32 -6.84 42.83
C PRO A 191 5.18 -7.50 41.73
N GLY A 192 6.39 -6.98 41.54
CA GLY A 192 7.28 -7.38 40.47
C GLY A 192 8.11 -6.20 39.96
N GLY A 193 9.24 -5.95 40.62
CA GLY A 193 10.31 -5.20 39.99
C GLY A 193 10.72 -5.89 38.68
N SER A 194 10.98 -5.09 37.64
CA SER A 194 11.31 -5.48 36.26
C SER A 194 10.19 -6.20 35.48
N GLY A 195 9.58 -5.46 34.55
CA GLY A 195 8.66 -6.00 33.55
C GLY A 195 7.20 -5.94 33.98
N ILE A 196 6.45 -4.98 33.41
CA ILE A 196 5.03 -5.21 33.19
C ILE A 196 4.97 -6.54 32.42
N ASP A 197 4.32 -7.56 32.97
CA ASP A 197 3.93 -8.73 32.17
C ASP A 197 3.03 -8.18 31.06
N THR A 198 3.63 -7.94 29.89
CA THR A 198 3.03 -7.19 28.76
C THR A 198 1.73 -7.82 28.25
N ALA A 199 1.44 -9.04 28.68
CA ALA A 199 0.26 -9.81 28.34
C ALA A 199 -0.96 -9.54 29.24
N ALA A 200 -0.76 -9.13 30.50
CA ALA A 200 -1.84 -9.01 31.46
C ALA A 200 -2.63 -7.70 31.22
N PRO A 201 -3.96 -7.76 31.09
CA PRO A 201 -4.76 -6.57 30.86
C PRO A 201 -4.91 -5.74 32.14
N PHE A 202 -4.74 -4.43 32.01
CA PHE A 202 -4.88 -3.47 33.09
C PHE A 202 -5.59 -2.21 32.62
N ALA A 203 -6.26 -1.52 33.55
CA ALA A 203 -6.93 -0.27 33.30
C ALA A 203 -6.50 0.79 34.33
N PHE A 204 -6.29 2.01 33.86
CA PHE A 204 -5.85 3.13 34.70
C PHE A 204 -6.56 4.41 34.29
N ARG A 205 -6.63 5.37 35.22
CA ARG A 205 -7.19 6.70 34.96
C ARG A 205 -6.17 7.56 34.21
N SER A 206 -6.57 8.13 33.09
CA SER A 206 -5.82 9.13 32.34
C SER A 206 -5.89 10.48 33.04
N HIS A 207 -4.85 11.30 32.92
CA HIS A 207 -4.82 12.68 33.42
C HIS A 207 -5.68 13.66 32.60
N GLN A 208 -6.64 13.13 31.85
CA GLN A 208 -7.50 13.91 30.98
C GLN A 208 -8.75 14.34 31.73
N GLU A 209 -9.08 15.63 31.61
CA GLU A 209 -10.36 16.17 32.08
C GLU A 209 -11.53 15.53 31.32
N ALA A 210 -12.70 15.50 31.95
CA ALA A 210 -13.91 15.04 31.28
C ALA A 210 -14.22 15.98 30.10
N ILE A 211 -14.54 15.41 28.96
CA ILE A 211 -14.80 16.14 27.71
C ILE A 211 -16.25 15.94 27.30
N ASP A 212 -16.87 17.00 26.81
CA ASP A 212 -18.23 16.95 26.31
C ASP A 212 -18.27 16.66 24.80
N LEU A 213 -19.42 16.14 24.34
CA LEU A 213 -19.66 15.88 22.92
C LEU A 213 -19.51 17.13 22.05
N GLY A 214 -19.84 18.31 22.59
CA GLY A 214 -19.69 19.59 21.91
C GLY A 214 -18.23 19.92 21.57
N ASP A 215 -17.30 19.66 22.50
CA ASP A 215 -15.86 19.91 22.30
C ASP A 215 -15.29 19.02 21.20
N PHE A 216 -15.72 17.74 21.18
CA PHE A 216 -15.36 16.80 20.13
C PHE A 216 -15.81 17.28 18.75
N TYR A 217 -17.08 17.71 18.66
CA TYR A 217 -17.63 18.25 17.41
C TYR A 217 -16.93 19.54 16.97
N ASN A 218 -16.61 20.45 17.91
CA ASN A 218 -15.93 21.71 17.61
C ASN A 218 -14.54 21.49 17.00
N ILE A 219 -13.80 20.48 17.48
CA ILE A 219 -12.49 20.11 16.91
C ILE A 219 -12.64 19.60 15.48
N TYR A 220 -13.65 18.78 15.21
CA TYR A 220 -13.97 18.34 13.85
C TYR A 220 -14.34 19.53 12.96
N ALA A 221 -15.33 20.35 13.36
CA ALA A 221 -15.86 21.44 12.55
C ALA A 221 -14.78 22.48 12.18
N SER A 222 -13.95 22.87 13.15
CA SER A 222 -12.84 23.81 12.94
C SER A 222 -11.76 23.27 12.00
N ASN A 223 -11.59 21.95 11.90
CA ASN A 223 -10.53 21.31 11.12
C ASN A 223 -11.05 20.37 10.01
N HIS A 224 -12.32 20.50 9.61
CA HIS A 224 -13.01 19.58 8.68
C HIS A 224 -12.20 19.29 7.39
N LYS A 225 -11.60 20.32 6.77
CA LYS A 225 -10.76 20.17 5.56
C LYS A 225 -9.56 19.24 5.77
N ILE A 226 -8.96 19.28 6.96
CA ILE A 226 -7.80 18.42 7.29
C ILE A 226 -8.28 16.98 7.48
N PHE A 227 -9.37 16.77 8.21
CA PHE A 227 -9.93 15.45 8.43
C PHE A 227 -10.44 14.81 7.14
N GLN A 228 -11.10 15.56 6.26
CA GLN A 228 -11.52 15.07 4.94
C GLN A 228 -10.37 14.75 4.00
N ARG A 229 -9.22 15.40 4.14
CA ARG A 229 -8.04 15.09 3.32
C ARG A 229 -7.27 13.89 3.85
N ASP A 230 -7.04 13.84 5.16
CA ASP A 230 -6.05 12.96 5.77
C ASP A 230 -6.67 11.83 6.63
N ALA A 231 -7.98 11.84 6.90
CA ALA A 231 -8.67 10.87 7.75
C ALA A 231 -10.13 10.65 7.30
N TYR A 232 -10.40 10.53 6.01
CA TYR A 232 -11.79 10.54 5.50
C TYR A 232 -12.57 9.23 5.72
N ARG A 233 -11.90 8.13 6.06
CA ARG A 233 -12.49 6.79 6.07
C ARG A 233 -13.30 6.55 7.34
N VAL A 234 -14.58 6.30 7.15
CA VAL A 234 -15.54 5.94 8.20
C VAL A 234 -16.20 4.63 7.82
N HIS A 235 -16.30 3.73 8.78
CA HIS A 235 -17.11 2.52 8.68
C HIS A 235 -18.26 2.63 9.66
N SER A 236 -19.49 2.42 9.20
CA SER A 236 -20.67 2.46 10.04
C SER A 236 -21.54 1.24 9.79
N THR A 237 -22.24 0.79 10.83
CA THR A 237 -23.38 -0.13 10.69
C THR A 237 -24.61 0.56 10.13
N ASN A 238 -24.68 1.89 10.24
CA ASN A 238 -25.75 2.66 9.64
C ASN A 238 -25.47 2.84 8.13
N GLN A 239 -26.40 2.36 7.30
CA GLN A 239 -26.31 2.51 5.85
C GLN A 239 -26.35 3.97 5.39
N GLY A 240 -26.84 4.89 6.21
CA GLY A 240 -26.86 6.33 5.90
C GLY A 240 -25.55 7.07 6.16
N VAL A 241 -24.51 6.40 6.70
CA VAL A 241 -23.22 7.02 7.01
C VAL A 241 -22.14 6.44 6.10
N HIS A 242 -21.69 7.24 5.13
CA HIS A 242 -20.62 6.84 4.21
C HIS A 242 -19.35 7.67 4.38
N ASN A 243 -19.48 8.90 4.85
CA ASN A 243 -18.37 9.82 4.99
C ASN A 243 -18.43 10.59 6.33
N LEU A 244 -17.42 11.42 6.58
CA LEU A 244 -17.35 12.23 7.79
C LEU A 244 -18.47 13.27 7.88
N GLU A 245 -18.91 13.86 6.77
CA GLU A 245 -20.00 14.85 6.78
C GLU A 245 -21.32 14.18 7.20
N ASP A 246 -21.59 12.96 6.75
CA ASP A 246 -22.79 12.20 7.16
C ASP A 246 -22.73 11.85 8.65
N LEU A 247 -21.56 11.42 9.13
CA LEU A 247 -21.33 11.04 10.52
C LEU A 247 -21.48 12.24 11.45
N PHE A 248 -20.77 13.33 11.14
CA PHE A 248 -20.75 14.54 11.98
C PHE A 248 -21.96 15.45 11.74
N GLY A 249 -22.65 15.34 10.61
CA GLY A 249 -23.92 16.02 10.34
C GLY A 249 -25.02 15.61 11.31
N GLN A 250 -24.98 14.38 11.83
CA GLN A 250 -25.88 13.91 12.88
C GLN A 250 -25.68 14.62 14.22
N PHE A 251 -24.46 15.10 14.50
CA PHE A 251 -24.17 15.89 15.71
C PHE A 251 -24.75 17.30 15.64
N ASN A 252 -24.90 17.85 14.43
CA ASN A 252 -25.38 19.22 14.20
C ASN A 252 -26.91 19.36 14.23
N SER A 253 -27.65 18.24 14.36
CA SER A 253 -29.12 18.27 14.48
C SER A 253 -29.52 18.81 15.86
N SER A 254 -29.36 20.12 16.01
CA SER A 254 -29.62 20.94 17.19
C SER A 254 -31.08 21.41 17.31
N ALA A 255 -31.98 20.90 16.46
CA ALA A 255 -33.41 21.12 16.62
C ALA A 255 -33.90 20.32 17.85
N PRO A 256 -34.53 20.93 18.86
CA PRO A 256 -35.09 20.18 19.98
C PRO A 256 -36.16 19.21 19.47
N PRO A 257 -36.15 17.93 19.90
CA PRO A 257 -35.28 17.33 20.94
C PRO A 257 -33.86 17.01 20.44
N PRO A 258 -32.85 16.92 21.35
CA PRO A 258 -31.45 16.63 21.00
C PRO A 258 -31.33 15.48 20.01
N PRO A 259 -30.30 15.43 19.16
CA PRO A 259 -30.20 14.46 18.08
C PRO A 259 -30.34 13.06 18.67
N ARG A 260 -31.53 12.50 18.54
CA ARG A 260 -31.78 11.12 18.93
C ARG A 260 -31.15 10.32 17.82
N TRP A 261 -29.97 9.77 18.10
CA TRP A 261 -29.45 8.66 17.35
C TRP A 261 -30.44 7.50 17.54
N THR A 262 -31.52 7.51 16.78
CA THR A 262 -32.64 6.56 16.89
C THR A 262 -32.23 5.18 16.39
N GLN A 263 -31.21 5.13 15.54
CA GLN A 263 -30.65 3.91 15.01
C GLN A 263 -29.45 3.50 15.85
N GLN A 264 -29.51 2.27 16.36
CA GLN A 264 -28.40 1.61 17.03
C GLN A 264 -27.26 1.41 16.03
N ALA A 265 -26.26 2.27 16.12
CA ALA A 265 -25.13 2.27 15.20
C ALA A 265 -23.81 2.39 15.96
N HIS A 266 -22.84 1.58 15.53
CA HIS A 266 -21.44 1.78 15.84
C HIS A 266 -20.76 2.39 14.61
N ASN A 267 -19.87 3.35 14.84
CA ASN A 267 -19.11 4.01 13.80
C ASN A 267 -17.63 3.94 14.16
N LEU A 268 -16.81 3.52 13.21
CA LEU A 268 -15.37 3.43 13.36
C LEU A 268 -14.72 4.41 12.38
N TRP A 269 -14.06 5.42 12.92
CA TRP A 269 -13.36 6.44 12.17
C TRP A 269 -11.85 6.20 12.22
N ARG A 270 -11.20 6.05 11.06
CA ARG A 270 -9.76 5.76 10.98
C ARG A 270 -8.91 7.02 10.91
N CYS A 271 -7.91 7.13 11.78
CA CYS A 271 -7.08 8.33 11.96
C CYS A 271 -5.57 8.01 11.97
N ASN A 272 -5.07 7.42 10.88
CA ASN A 272 -3.68 6.92 10.82
C ASN A 272 -2.64 8.02 10.51
N ARG A 273 -3.05 9.16 9.96
CA ARG A 273 -2.14 10.26 9.63
C ARG A 273 -1.79 11.11 10.87
N MET A 274 -0.53 11.53 10.94
CA MET A 274 0.01 12.32 12.06
C MET A 274 -0.74 13.64 12.31
N LEU A 275 -1.17 14.34 11.26
CA LEU A 275 -1.78 15.66 11.39
C LEU A 275 -3.18 15.58 12.05
N PRO A 276 -4.14 14.76 11.56
CA PRO A 276 -5.37 14.43 12.28
C PRO A 276 -5.14 13.97 13.71
N ALA A 277 -4.20 13.03 13.92
CA ALA A 277 -3.90 12.50 15.24
C ALA A 277 -3.45 13.60 16.22
N ARG A 278 -2.66 14.58 15.75
CA ARG A 278 -2.23 15.73 16.57
C ARG A 278 -3.41 16.62 16.97
N LEU A 279 -4.38 16.81 16.09
CA LEU A 279 -5.59 17.60 16.38
C LEU A 279 -6.51 16.91 17.39
N LEU A 280 -6.47 15.58 17.46
CA LEU A 280 -7.24 14.78 18.43
C LEU A 280 -6.55 14.65 19.80
N ARG A 281 -5.26 15.00 19.94
CA ARG A 281 -4.53 14.91 21.23
C ARG A 281 -5.14 15.70 22.40
N PRO A 282 -5.78 16.86 22.20
CA PRO A 282 -6.49 17.53 23.30
C PRO A 282 -7.64 16.67 23.85
N ILE A 283 -8.29 15.88 22.98
CA ILE A 283 -9.40 14.98 23.36
C ILE A 283 -8.91 13.63 23.86
N PHE A 284 -7.78 13.17 23.36
CA PHE A 284 -7.19 11.90 23.74
C PHE A 284 -5.76 12.17 24.16
N ALA A 285 -5.62 12.57 25.43
CA ALA A 285 -4.32 12.78 26.02
C ALA A 285 -3.47 11.51 25.88
N ARG A 286 -2.17 11.70 25.65
CA ARG A 286 -1.25 10.57 25.60
C ARG A 286 -1.27 9.86 26.96
N PRO A 287 -1.52 8.55 27.02
CA PRO A 287 -1.48 7.83 28.29
C PRO A 287 -0.04 7.78 28.83
N THR A 288 0.19 8.34 30.01
CA THR A 288 1.54 8.47 30.62
C THR A 288 2.14 7.14 31.07
N ARG A 289 1.28 6.15 31.35
CA ARG A 289 1.67 4.78 31.76
C ARG A 289 2.11 3.89 30.60
N LEU A 290 1.80 4.27 29.36
CA LEU A 290 2.18 3.50 28.19
C LEU A 290 3.57 3.94 27.68
N PRO A 291 4.34 3.02 27.07
CA PRO A 291 5.68 3.33 26.59
C PRO A 291 5.68 4.54 25.64
N SER A 292 6.70 5.40 25.83
CA SER A 292 6.81 6.66 25.09
C SER A 292 7.33 6.47 23.66
N MET A 293 7.90 5.31 23.38
CA MET A 293 8.43 4.90 22.08
C MET A 293 7.61 3.71 21.57
N GLY A 294 7.51 3.55 20.25
CA GLY A 294 6.86 2.39 19.62
C GLY A 294 5.33 2.40 19.56
N VAL A 295 4.68 3.53 19.86
CA VAL A 295 3.25 3.70 19.57
C VAL A 295 3.03 3.69 18.05
N ALA A 296 2.16 2.79 17.58
CA ALA A 296 1.81 2.66 16.17
C ALA A 296 1.12 3.92 15.62
N LEU A 297 1.18 4.08 14.30
CA LEU A 297 0.47 5.17 13.63
C LEU A 297 -1.03 4.91 13.52
N GLU A 298 -1.40 3.65 13.46
CA GLU A 298 -2.76 3.20 13.34
C GLU A 298 -3.60 3.58 14.57
N ARG A 299 -4.72 4.24 14.31
CA ARG A 299 -5.67 4.68 15.34
C ARG A 299 -7.08 4.62 14.80
N TYR A 300 -7.99 4.16 15.64
CA TYR A 300 -9.41 4.14 15.35
C TYR A 300 -10.16 4.91 16.43
N VAL A 301 -11.05 5.81 16.03
CA VAL A 301 -11.99 6.47 16.93
C VAL A 301 -13.32 5.76 16.78
N ALA A 302 -13.77 5.06 17.81
CA ALA A 302 -15.09 4.46 17.83
C ALA A 302 -16.09 5.47 18.40
N ILE A 303 -17.14 5.76 17.63
CA ILE A 303 -18.22 6.70 17.94
C ILE A 303 -19.51 5.91 17.88
N ASP A 304 -20.10 5.76 19.05
CA ASP A 304 -20.92 4.62 19.35
C ASP A 304 -22.19 5.08 20.05
N THR A 305 -23.33 4.84 19.43
CA THR A 305 -24.62 5.16 20.06
C THR A 305 -24.80 4.38 21.37
N ALA A 306 -25.64 4.89 22.27
CA ALA A 306 -25.84 4.33 23.61
C ALA A 306 -26.19 2.83 23.58
N GLN A 307 -27.02 2.43 22.62
CA GLN A 307 -27.49 1.05 22.44
C GLN A 307 -26.89 0.38 21.19
N ALA A 308 -25.71 0.81 20.73
CA ALA A 308 -25.12 0.16 19.55
C ALA A 308 -24.85 -1.34 19.80
N PRO A 309 -25.03 -2.20 18.78
CA PRO A 309 -24.80 -3.63 18.92
C PRO A 309 -23.34 -3.92 19.26
N ALA A 310 -23.12 -5.05 19.94
CA ALA A 310 -21.78 -5.48 20.28
C ALA A 310 -20.96 -5.83 19.03
N TYR A 311 -19.68 -5.43 19.01
CA TYR A 311 -18.78 -5.69 17.88
C TYR A 311 -17.35 -5.93 18.37
N THR A 312 -16.57 -6.66 17.57
CA THR A 312 -15.15 -6.90 17.85
C THR A 312 -14.35 -5.65 17.51
N LEU A 313 -13.45 -5.21 18.40
CA LEU A 313 -12.57 -4.08 18.07
C LEU A 313 -11.63 -4.46 16.92
N PRO A 314 -11.24 -3.49 16.06
CA PRO A 314 -10.33 -3.75 14.95
C PRO A 314 -9.00 -4.35 15.44
N GLU A 315 -8.44 -5.24 14.63
CA GLU A 315 -7.08 -5.71 14.83
C GLU A 315 -6.09 -4.58 14.53
N THR A 316 -5.02 -4.51 15.30
CA THR A 316 -4.04 -3.43 15.22
C THR A 316 -2.65 -3.94 14.87
N GLU A 317 -1.82 -3.07 14.30
CA GLU A 317 -0.45 -3.37 13.90
C GLU A 317 0.42 -4.00 15.01
N CYS A 318 0.36 -3.46 16.24
CA CYS A 318 1.13 -3.98 17.37
C CYS A 318 0.24 -4.87 18.28
N PRO A 319 0.84 -5.88 18.97
CA PRO A 319 0.13 -6.80 19.86
C PRO A 319 -0.47 -6.14 21.09
N ASN A 320 0.19 -5.14 21.67
CA ASN A 320 -0.35 -4.42 22.82
C ASN A 320 -1.25 -3.29 22.32
N VAL A 321 -2.49 -3.29 22.79
CA VAL A 321 -3.56 -2.40 22.35
C VAL A 321 -4.08 -1.65 23.56
N TYR A 322 -4.42 -0.38 23.36
CA TYR A 322 -5.09 0.42 24.36
C TYR A 322 -6.41 0.98 23.83
N VAL A 323 -7.40 1.08 24.72
CA VAL A 323 -8.70 1.70 24.48
C VAL A 323 -8.87 2.81 25.50
N HIS A 324 -8.91 4.05 25.02
CA HIS A 324 -9.07 5.25 25.82
C HIS A 324 -10.49 5.78 25.67
N GLN A 325 -11.28 5.74 26.75
CA GLN A 325 -12.65 6.22 26.75
C GLN A 325 -12.69 7.72 27.03
N ALA A 326 -13.06 8.53 26.03
CA ALA A 326 -13.12 9.99 26.19
C ALA A 326 -14.51 10.49 26.59
N VAL A 327 -15.58 9.84 26.12
CA VAL A 327 -16.96 10.24 26.41
C VAL A 327 -17.82 9.01 26.67
N GLY A 328 -18.73 9.06 27.64
CA GLY A 328 -19.67 7.98 27.93
C GLY A 328 -19.00 6.73 28.50
N THR A 329 -19.68 5.59 28.40
CA THR A 329 -19.25 4.31 28.97
C THR A 329 -19.51 3.16 28.01
N ARG A 330 -18.65 2.14 28.06
CA ARG A 330 -18.82 0.88 27.31
C ARG A 330 -18.37 -0.31 28.14
N PHE A 331 -18.99 -1.47 27.92
CA PHE A 331 -18.45 -2.73 28.41
C PHE A 331 -17.46 -3.28 27.41
N ILE A 332 -16.24 -3.54 27.87
CA ILE A 332 -15.22 -4.23 27.08
C ILE A 332 -15.09 -5.65 27.61
N ILE A 333 -15.38 -6.62 26.75
CA ILE A 333 -15.26 -8.05 27.03
C ILE A 333 -14.01 -8.57 26.32
N LEU A 334 -13.02 -9.01 27.08
CA LEU A 334 -11.82 -9.65 26.56
C LEU A 334 -12.06 -11.15 26.51
N ARG A 335 -12.33 -11.66 25.30
CA ARG A 335 -12.52 -13.10 25.05
C ARG A 335 -11.17 -13.74 24.71
N PRO A 336 -10.80 -14.90 25.26
CA PRO A 336 -9.55 -15.55 24.88
C PRO A 336 -9.55 -15.91 23.38
N THR A 337 -8.38 -15.90 22.75
CA THR A 337 -8.18 -16.46 21.41
C THR A 337 -8.49 -17.97 21.37
N SER A 338 -8.75 -18.52 20.18
CA SER A 338 -9.08 -19.94 19.99
C SER A 338 -8.05 -20.87 20.61
N GLU A 339 -6.78 -20.50 20.47
CA GLU A 339 -5.60 -21.24 20.90
C GLU A 339 -5.54 -21.29 22.43
N CYS A 340 -5.85 -20.18 23.10
CA CYS A 340 -5.75 -20.05 24.56
C CYS A 340 -7.08 -20.24 25.32
N ARG A 341 -8.17 -20.55 24.64
CA ARG A 341 -9.51 -20.71 25.24
C ARG A 341 -9.60 -21.77 26.33
N HIS A 342 -8.76 -22.81 26.27
CA HIS A 342 -8.74 -23.89 27.25
C HIS A 342 -8.03 -23.51 28.57
N ARG A 343 -7.24 -22.43 28.57
CA ARG A 343 -6.39 -22.04 29.70
C ARG A 343 -6.72 -20.66 30.26
N CYS A 344 -7.19 -19.73 29.42
CA CYS A 344 -7.41 -18.34 29.79
C CYS A 344 -8.91 -18.04 29.93
N ARG A 345 -9.29 -17.21 30.92
CA ARG A 345 -10.70 -16.93 31.29
C ARG A 345 -11.23 -15.66 30.65
N THR A 346 -12.46 -15.65 30.13
CA THR A 346 -13.05 -14.41 29.62
C THR A 346 -13.12 -13.33 30.71
N LEU A 347 -12.58 -12.15 30.42
CA LEU A 347 -12.59 -11.00 31.33
C LEU A 347 -13.55 -9.94 30.80
N SER A 348 -14.07 -9.11 31.70
CA SER A 348 -14.92 -7.99 31.32
C SER A 348 -14.71 -6.83 32.28
N LEU A 349 -14.72 -5.61 31.76
CA LEU A 349 -14.78 -4.40 32.57
C LEU A 349 -15.77 -3.39 31.98
N ARG A 350 -16.30 -2.53 32.84
CA ARG A 350 -16.97 -1.31 32.41
C ARG A 350 -15.92 -0.22 32.28
N LEU A 351 -15.63 0.19 31.05
CA LEU A 351 -14.69 1.27 30.76
C LEU A 351 -15.43 2.61 30.81
N THR A 352 -15.14 3.40 31.84
CA THR A 352 -15.74 4.72 32.07
C THR A 352 -14.91 5.84 31.47
N GLN A 353 -15.50 7.03 31.34
CA GLN A 353 -14.80 8.23 30.88
C GLN A 353 -13.47 8.46 31.62
N SER A 354 -12.46 8.91 30.87
CA SER A 354 -11.07 9.15 31.30
C SER A 354 -10.32 7.92 31.77
N TYR A 355 -10.82 6.69 31.53
CA TYR A 355 -10.06 5.47 31.74
C TYR A 355 -9.45 4.95 30.44
N VAL A 356 -8.28 4.33 30.58
CA VAL A 356 -7.56 3.64 29.52
C VAL A 356 -7.44 2.19 29.92
N LEU A 357 -7.93 1.29 29.07
CA LEU A 357 -7.65 -0.14 29.14
C LEU A 357 -6.44 -0.45 28.26
N SER A 358 -5.51 -1.26 28.75
CA SER A 358 -4.45 -1.90 27.96
C SER A 358 -4.64 -3.41 27.99
N TYR A 359 -4.48 -4.07 26.84
CA TYR A 359 -4.53 -5.53 26.71
C TYR A 359 -3.64 -5.98 25.55
N ASN A 360 -3.40 -7.29 25.44
CA ASN A 360 -2.63 -7.87 24.35
C ASN A 360 -3.54 -8.74 23.46
N TRP A 361 -3.61 -8.41 22.16
CA TRP A 361 -4.54 -9.08 21.25
C TRP A 361 -4.15 -10.52 20.91
N LEU A 362 -2.89 -10.92 21.15
CA LEU A 362 -2.43 -12.31 20.99
C LEU A 362 -3.19 -13.26 21.91
N TYR A 363 -3.57 -12.80 23.10
CA TYR A 363 -4.29 -13.61 24.09
C TYR A 363 -5.78 -13.30 24.14
N TRP A 364 -6.17 -12.05 23.87
CA TRP A 364 -7.54 -11.56 24.03
C TRP A 364 -8.08 -10.91 22.77
N LYS A 365 -9.20 -11.42 22.25
CA LYS A 365 -10.03 -10.73 21.25
C LYS A 365 -11.06 -9.85 21.96
N PRO A 366 -10.95 -8.52 21.84
CA PRO A 366 -11.82 -7.56 22.53
C PRO A 366 -13.19 -7.43 21.84
N ILE A 367 -14.25 -7.29 22.63
CA ILE A 367 -15.60 -7.02 22.16
C ILE A 367 -16.11 -5.79 22.92
N SER A 368 -16.48 -4.74 22.17
CA SER A 368 -17.19 -3.58 22.71
C SER A 368 -18.68 -3.89 22.74
N ALA A 369 -19.32 -3.73 23.89
CA ALA A 369 -20.74 -3.95 24.12
C ALA A 369 -21.37 -2.71 24.79
N PRO A 370 -22.67 -2.45 24.53
CA PRO A 370 -23.37 -1.32 25.13
C PRO A 370 -23.43 -1.47 26.65
N ASP A 371 -23.39 -0.35 27.35
CA ASP A 371 -23.63 -0.31 28.80
C ASP A 371 -25.15 -0.28 29.03
N PRO A 372 -25.74 -1.33 29.65
CA PRO A 372 -27.19 -1.40 29.84
C PRO A 372 -27.73 -0.28 30.74
N ILE A 373 -26.85 0.39 31.50
CA ILE A 373 -27.22 1.47 32.42
C ILE A 373 -27.06 2.84 31.75
N SER A 374 -26.20 2.95 30.73
CA SER A 374 -25.86 4.25 30.12
C SER A 374 -26.75 4.53 28.91
N GLU A 375 -27.39 5.69 28.92
CA GLU A 375 -28.16 6.19 27.78
C GLU A 375 -27.36 7.18 26.93
N THR A 376 -26.06 7.32 27.20
CA THR A 376 -25.20 8.32 26.55
C THR A 376 -24.43 7.73 25.37
N LEU A 377 -24.16 8.56 24.37
CA LEU A 377 -23.23 8.22 23.29
C LEU A 377 -21.83 8.03 23.87
N SER A 378 -21.09 7.07 23.34
CA SER A 378 -19.72 6.79 23.77
C SER A 378 -18.72 7.09 22.66
N ILE A 379 -17.59 7.69 23.04
CA ILE A 379 -16.46 7.95 22.14
C ILE A 379 -15.21 7.37 22.77
N SER A 380 -14.52 6.49 22.04
CA SER A 380 -13.26 5.88 22.46
C SER A 380 -12.19 5.93 21.36
N LEU A 381 -10.92 6.04 21.77
CA LEU A 381 -9.77 5.94 20.90
C LEU A 381 -9.09 4.59 21.12
N ILE A 382 -8.90 3.85 20.03
CA ILE A 382 -8.22 2.58 19.97
C ILE A 382 -6.89 2.81 19.26
N GLY A 383 -5.80 2.35 19.87
CA GLY A 383 -4.47 2.39 19.27
C GLY A 383 -3.59 1.28 19.82
N SER A 384 -2.40 1.10 19.25
CA SER A 384 -1.49 0.02 19.65
C SER A 384 -0.06 0.50 19.86
N TYR A 385 0.74 -0.31 20.56
CA TYR A 385 2.14 -0.06 20.83
C TYR A 385 2.99 -1.33 20.86
N CYS A 386 4.21 -1.15 20.38
CA CYS A 386 5.35 -2.03 20.45
C CYS A 386 6.40 -1.35 21.36
#